data_AF-A0A0F9AQZ9-F1
#
_entry.id   AF-A0A0F9AQZ9-F1
#
_cell.length_a   1.000
_cell.length_b   1.000
_cell.length_c   1.000
_cell.angle_alpha   90.00
_cell.angle_beta   90.00
_cell.angle_gamma   90.00
#
_symmetry.space_group_name_H-M   'P 1'
#
loop_
_entity.id
_entity.type
_entity.pdbx_description
1 polymer ?
#
loop_
_entity_poly.entity_id
_entity_poly.type
_entity_poly.pdbx_seq_one_letter_code
_entity_poly.pdbx_strand_id
1 'polypeptide(L)'
;MVFGSSGKGLCLLDFKYRKSFPRILKRINEYYGDSVTYGTSQFIELAENELAKYLQGDLKIFTVPLDIRGSPFQLKVWNTLLQIKYGKIA
;
A
#
# COMPACT_ATOMS: atom_id res chain seq x y z
N MET A 1 -10.33 1.97 6.04
CA MET A 1 -9.13 1.21 5.60
C MET A 1 -8.04 1.42 6.63
N VAL A 2 -6.94 0.67 6.57
CA VAL A 2 -5.74 0.84 7.38
C VAL A 2 -4.59 1.13 6.43
N PHE A 3 -3.86 2.19 6.71
CA PHE A 3 -2.66 2.60 5.99
C PHE A 3 -1.44 2.32 6.86
N GLY A 4 -0.34 1.96 6.23
CA GLY A 4 0.96 1.86 6.86
C GLY A 4 2.03 2.36 5.91
N SER A 5 2.99 3.10 6.44
CA SER A 5 4.12 3.64 5.69
C SER A 5 5.43 3.35 6.39
N SER A 6 6.47 3.12 5.59
CA SER A 6 7.86 3.19 6.05
C SER A 6 8.43 4.59 5.81
N GLY A 7 9.71 4.80 6.16
CA GLY A 7 10.43 6.02 5.78
C GLY A 7 10.64 6.21 4.27
N LYS A 8 10.26 5.23 3.42
CA LYS A 8 10.44 5.28 1.97
C LYS A 8 9.13 5.35 1.17
N GLY A 9 7.98 5.06 1.78
CA GLY A 9 6.70 5.06 1.09
C GLY A 9 5.62 4.26 1.79
N LEU A 10 4.47 4.15 1.13
CA LEU A 10 3.35 3.31 1.56
C LEU A 10 3.73 1.83 1.44
N CYS A 11 3.60 1.09 2.55
CA CYS A 11 3.91 -0.34 2.62
C CYS A 11 2.69 -1.22 2.93
N LEU A 12 1.58 -0.62 3.37
CA LEU A 12 0.34 -1.30 3.67
C LEU A 12 -0.87 -0.43 3.32
N LEU A 13 -1.84 -1.01 2.61
CA LEU A 13 -3.19 -0.49 2.46
C LEU A 13 -4.16 -1.66 2.50
N ASP A 14 -4.98 -1.74 3.55
CA ASP A 14 -5.85 -2.90 3.75
C ASP A 14 -7.14 -2.61 4.52
N PHE A 15 -8.03 -3.58 4.64
CA PHE A 15 -9.23 -3.50 5.46
C PHE A 15 -8.97 -4.08 6.86
N LYS A 16 -9.12 -3.23 7.89
CA LYS A 16 -8.88 -3.56 9.31
C LYS A 16 -9.53 -4.88 9.77
N TYR A 17 -10.70 -5.21 9.23
CA TYR A 17 -11.54 -6.30 9.71
C TYR A 17 -11.48 -7.57 8.84
N ARG A 18 -10.52 -7.69 7.92
CA ARG A 18 -10.33 -8.95 7.18
C ARG A 18 -9.76 -10.03 8.12
N LYS A 19 -10.27 -11.26 8.01
CA LYS A 19 -9.81 -12.41 8.83
C LYS A 19 -8.30 -12.64 8.76
N SER A 20 -7.66 -12.30 7.64
CA SER A 20 -6.22 -12.48 7.43
C SER A 20 -5.34 -11.32 7.91
N PHE A 21 -5.91 -10.28 8.53
CA PHE A 21 -5.17 -9.08 8.95
C PHE A 21 -4.00 -9.37 9.90
N PRO A 22 -4.11 -10.26 10.92
CA PRO A 22 -2.98 -10.57 11.81
C PRO A 22 -1.78 -11.18 11.07
N ARG A 23 -2.03 -12.00 10.04
CA ARG A 23 -0.96 -12.60 9.23
C ARG A 23 -0.22 -11.55 8.41
N ILE A 24 -0.92 -10.50 7.98
CA ILE A 24 -0.34 -9.41 7.20
C ILE A 24 0.52 -8.54 8.09
N LEU A 25 0.02 -8.16 9.27
CA LEU A 25 0.82 -7.44 10.27
C LEU A 25 2.09 -8.20 10.62
N LYS A 26 2.01 -9.52 10.83
CA LYS A 26 3.20 -10.35 11.07
C LYS A 26 4.23 -10.22 9.94
N ARG A 27 3.80 -10.30 8.67
CA ARG A 27 4.69 -10.13 7.52
C ARG A 27 5.28 -8.73 7.41
N ILE A 28 4.49 -7.70 7.73
CA ILE A 28 4.99 -6.32 7.76
C ILE A 28 6.07 -6.19 8.82
N ASN A 29 5.86 -6.71 10.03
CA ASN A 29 6.90 -6.72 11.06
C ASN A 29 8.15 -7.48 10.62
N GLU A 30 8.01 -8.63 9.97
CA GLU A 30 9.16 -9.39 9.43
C GLU A 30 9.97 -8.58 8.40
N TYR A 31 9.31 -7.77 7.57
CA TYR A 31 9.98 -7.01 6.51
C TYR A 31 10.50 -5.64 6.93
N TYR A 32 9.87 -4.98 7.90
CA TYR A 32 10.16 -3.58 8.28
C TYR A 32 10.61 -3.43 9.75
N GLY A 33 10.63 -4.53 10.51
CA GLY A 33 10.97 -4.57 11.93
C GLY A 33 9.75 -4.42 12.85
N ASP A 34 9.93 -4.75 14.14
CA ASP A 34 8.88 -4.77 15.17
C ASP A 34 8.49 -3.39 15.74
N SER A 35 8.89 -2.29 15.09
CA SER A 35 8.61 -0.92 15.55
C SER A 35 7.43 -0.29 14.80
N VAL A 36 6.26 -0.94 14.85
CA VAL A 36 5.02 -0.34 14.33
C VAL A 36 4.52 0.69 15.34
N THR A 37 4.44 1.95 14.91
CA THR A 37 3.86 3.04 15.69
C THR A 37 2.52 3.45 15.11
N TYR A 38 1.60 3.89 15.98
CA TYR A 38 0.34 4.46 15.56
C TYR A 38 0.53 5.95 15.29
N GLY A 39 0.06 6.41 14.14
CA GLY A 39 0.18 7.81 13.74
C GLY A 39 -0.04 7.99 12.25
N THR A 40 0.33 9.17 11.78
CA THR A 40 0.31 9.55 10.37
C THR A 40 1.73 9.75 9.85
N SER A 41 1.86 9.82 8.53
CA SER A 41 3.07 10.26 7.84
C SER A 41 2.67 11.01 6.57
N GLN A 42 3.60 11.76 6.00
CA GLN A 42 3.40 12.42 4.70
C GLN A 42 2.93 11.44 3.60
N PHE A 43 3.35 10.17 3.65
CA PHE A 43 2.93 9.17 2.67
C PHE A 43 1.52 8.66 2.92
N ILE A 44 1.09 8.57 4.19
CA ILE A 44 -0.28 8.20 4.55
C ILE A 44 -1.22 9.33 4.13
N GLU A 45 -0.90 10.58 4.46
CA GLU A 45 -1.72 11.74 4.08
C GLU A 45 -1.87 11.88 2.56
N LEU A 46 -0.76 11.68 1.83
CA LEU A 46 -0.79 11.66 0.37
C LEU A 46 -1.66 10.52 -0.16
N ALA A 47 -1.50 9.30 0.36
CA ALA A 47 -2.31 8.15 -0.06
C ALA A 47 -3.80 8.37 0.21
N GLU A 48 -4.16 8.91 1.38
CA GLU A 48 -5.55 9.21 1.74
C GLU A 48 -6.15 10.26 0.80
N ASN A 49 -5.41 11.33 0.49
CA ASN A 49 -5.85 12.36 -0.44
C ASN A 49 -6.04 11.83 -1.87
N GLU A 50 -5.05 11.08 -2.38
CA GLU A 50 -5.12 10.51 -3.72
C GLU A 50 -6.24 9.47 -3.84
N LEU A 51 -6.44 8.65 -2.82
CA LEU A 51 -7.53 7.68 -2.78
C LEU A 51 -8.90 8.36 -2.79
N ALA A 52 -9.06 9.46 -2.03
CA ALA A 52 -10.30 10.22 -2.03
C ALA A 52 -10.61 10.80 -3.43
N LYS A 53 -9.60 11.34 -4.14
CA LYS A 53 -9.74 11.82 -5.52
C LYS A 53 -10.02 10.69 -6.51
N TYR A 54 -9.38 9.53 -6.32
CA TYR A 54 -9.61 8.35 -7.14
C TYR A 54 -11.06 7.88 -7.05
N LEU A 55 -11.61 7.82 -5.83
CA LEU A 55 -13.00 7.42 -5.60
C LEU A 55 -14.02 8.41 -6.15
N GLN A 56 -13.64 9.68 -6.30
CA GLN A 56 -14.44 10.72 -6.96
C GLN A 56 -14.31 10.69 -8.50
N GLY A 57 -13.33 9.96 -9.03
CA GLY A 57 -13.04 9.89 -10.46
C GLY A 57 -12.07 10.98 -10.97
N ASP A 58 -11.59 11.85 -10.09
CA ASP A 58 -10.69 12.97 -10.41
C ASP A 58 -9.22 12.55 -10.55
N LEU A 59 -8.87 11.36 -10.06
CA LEU A 59 -7.52 10.81 -10.13
C LEU A 59 -7.52 9.42 -10.77
N LYS A 60 -6.62 9.22 -11.73
CA LYS A 60 -6.43 7.92 -12.42
C LYS A 60 -5.04 7.32 -12.21
N ILE A 61 -4.09 8.12 -11.73
CA ILE A 61 -2.68 7.75 -11.54
C ILE A 61 -2.29 8.21 -10.14
N PHE A 62 -1.84 7.27 -9.32
CA PHE A 62 -1.31 7.53 -7.99
C PHE A 62 0.16 7.99 -8.08
N THR A 63 0.56 8.91 -7.21
CA THR A 63 1.95 9.37 -7.12
C THR A 63 2.60 8.99 -5.79
N VAL A 64 1.81 8.51 -4.82
CA VAL A 64 2.35 8.02 -3.55
C VAL A 64 3.44 6.96 -3.78
N PRO A 65 4.66 7.15 -3.24
CA PRO A 65 5.72 6.16 -3.33
C PRO A 65 5.32 4.85 -2.65
N LEU A 66 5.64 3.72 -3.28
CA LEU A 66 5.42 2.39 -2.72
C LEU A 66 6.75 1.81 -2.22
N ASP A 67 6.80 1.41 -0.95
CA ASP A 67 7.89 0.59 -0.41
C ASP A 67 7.35 -0.82 -0.23
N ILE A 68 7.38 -1.63 -1.31
CA ILE A 68 6.88 -3.00 -1.32
C ILE A 68 8.00 -4.01 -1.07
N ARG A 69 7.80 -4.92 -0.11
CA ARG A 69 8.71 -6.04 0.19
C ARG A 69 7.98 -7.37 0.11
N GLY A 70 8.63 -8.33 -0.54
CA GLY A 70 8.05 -9.64 -0.82
C GLY A 70 9.08 -10.60 -1.39
N SER A 71 8.66 -11.83 -1.69
CA SER A 71 9.50 -12.77 -2.43
C SER A 71 9.82 -12.25 -3.85
N PRO A 72 10.87 -12.74 -4.52
CA PRO A 72 11.16 -12.35 -5.90
C PRO A 72 9.97 -12.55 -6.85
N PHE A 73 9.20 -13.61 -6.65
CA PHE A 73 7.97 -13.86 -7.40
C PHE A 73 6.89 -12.80 -7.12
N GLN A 74 6.65 -12.46 -5.85
CA GLN A 74 5.68 -11.43 -5.48
C GLN A 74 6.04 -10.08 -6.08
N LEU A 75 7.30 -9.66 -5.95
CA LEU A 75 7.78 -8.41 -6.51
C LEU A 75 7.61 -8.36 -8.03
N LYS A 76 7.91 -9.47 -8.74
CA LYS A 76 7.69 -9.56 -10.19
C LYS A 76 6.22 -9.37 -10.55
N VAL A 77 5.31 -10.05 -9.85
CA VAL A 77 3.86 -9.93 -10.08
C VAL A 77 3.39 -8.49 -9.80
N TRP A 78 3.76 -7.93 -8.65
CA TRP A 78 3.34 -6.57 -8.28
C TRP A 78 3.87 -5.50 -9.26
N ASN A 79 5.11 -5.62 -9.71
CA ASN A 79 5.66 -4.72 -10.72
C ASN A 79 4.92 -4.80 -12.06
N THR A 80 4.46 -5.98 -12.46
CA THR A 80 3.60 -6.15 -13.64
C THR A 80 2.23 -5.53 -13.43
N LEU A 81 1.61 -5.73 -12.26
CA LEU A 81 0.29 -5.14 -11.95
C LEU A 81 0.30 -3.61 -12.03
N LEU A 82 1.41 -2.98 -11.63
CA LEU A 82 1.58 -1.51 -11.74
C LEU A 82 1.58 -0.99 -13.19
N GLN A 83 1.77 -1.86 -14.20
CA GLN A 83 1.72 -1.46 -15.61
C GLN A 83 0.31 -1.45 -16.18
N ILE A 84 -0.68 -2.01 -15.47
CA ILE A 84 -2.07 -2.06 -15.92
C ILE A 84 -2.67 -0.66 -15.83
N LYS A 85 -3.07 -0.10 -16.97
CA LYS A 85 -3.70 1.22 -17.03
C LYS A 85 -5.10 1.19 -16.42
N TYR A 86 -5.51 2.31 -15.84
CA TYR A 86 -6.85 2.49 -15.30
C TYR A 86 -7.95 2.04 -16.29
N GLY A 87 -8.89 1.22 -15.80
CA GLY A 87 -10.01 0.70 -16.60
C GLY A 87 -9.63 -0.34 -17.65
N LYS A 88 -8.44 -0.94 -17.57
CA LYS A 88 -7.99 -2.03 -18.44
C LYS A 88 -7.80 -3.33 -17.67
N ILE A 89 -7.86 -4.43 -18.40
CA ILE A 89 -7.55 -5.78 -17.93
C ILE A 89 -6.23 -6.25 -18.58
N ALA A 90 -5.49 -7.09 -17.86
CA ALA A 90 -4.26 -7.72 -18.35
C ALA A 90 -4.52 -9.15 -18.84
#